data_AF-A0A7X6ANF0-F1
#
_entry.id   AF-A0A7X6ANF0-F1
#
_cell.length_a   1.000
_cell.length_b   1.000
_cell.length_c   1.000
_cell.angle_alpha   90.00
_cell.angle_beta   90.00
_cell.angle_gamma   90.00
#
_symmetry.space_group_name_H-M   'P 1'
#
loop_
_entity.id
_entity.type
_entity.pdbx_description
1 polymer ?
#
loop_
_entity_poly.entity_id
_entity_poly.type
_entity_poly.pdbx_seq_one_letter_code
_entity_poly.pdbx_strand_id
1 'polypeptide(L)' 'MLLLDVTPLSLGIETFGGLMNVILPRNTTIPAKGGEMFTNAVAGQQSMAINILQGEREMARDNWPL' A
#
# COMPACT_ATOMS: atom_id res chain seq x y z
N MET A 1 -12.42 -29.15 -1.61
CA MET A 1 -12.07 -27.79 -2.06
C MET A 1 -11.56 -27.03 -0.84
N LEU A 2 -10.31 -26.57 -0.86
CA LEU A 2 -9.76 -25.69 0.17
C LEU A 2 -9.95 -24.26 -0.34
N LEU A 3 -10.79 -23.49 0.34
CA LEU A 3 -10.88 -22.05 0.15
C LEU A 3 -9.85 -21.43 1.09
N LEU A 4 -8.81 -20.82 0.52
CA LEU A 4 -7.86 -20.02 1.26
C LEU A 4 -8.09 -18.58 0.85
N ASP A 5 -8.65 -17.80 1.76
CA ASP A 5 -8.87 -16.39 1.51
C ASP A 5 -7.53 -15.67 1.64
N VAL A 6 -7.01 -15.16 0.52
CA VAL A 6 -5.75 -14.42 0.46
C VAL A 6 -5.89 -13.16 -0.37
N THR A 7 -5.05 -12.15 -0.10
CA THR A 7 -4.92 -10.98 -0.96
C THR A 7 -4.33 -11.39 -2.32
N PRO A 8 -4.95 -11.02 -3.46
CA PRO A 8 -4.46 -11.44 -4.78
C PRO A 8 -3.18 -10.69 -5.21
N LEU A 9 -3.01 -9.45 -4.73
CA LEU A 9 -1.87 -8.57 -5.01
C LEU A 9 -1.47 -7.86 -3.73
N SER A 10 -0.27 -7.28 -3.73
CA SER A 10 0.20 -6.44 -2.64
C SER A 10 -0.65 -5.17 -2.54
N LEU A 11 -0.93 -4.77 -1.31
CA LEU A 11 -1.65 -3.55 -0.96
C LEU A 11 -0.70 -2.62 -0.23
N GLY A 12 -0.74 -1.35 -0.60
CA GLY A 12 0.19 -0.36 -0.10
C GLY A 12 -0.35 1.04 -0.21
N ILE A 13 0.48 2.00 0.17
CA ILE A 13 0.18 3.42 0.02
C ILE A 13 1.27 4.12 -0.79
N GLU A 14 0.89 5.20 -1.46
CA GLU A 14 1.84 6.08 -2.11
C GLU A 14 2.67 6.86 -1.08
N THR A 15 4.00 6.82 -1.20
CA THR A 15 4.92 7.63 -0.41
C THR A 15 5.49 8.79 -1.21
N PHE A 16 6.07 9.74 -0.48
CA PHE A 16 6.80 10.84 -1.10
C PHE A 16 7.89 10.32 -2.03
N GLY A 17 7.89 10.78 -3.29
CA GLY A 17 8.73 10.24 -4.35
C GLY A 17 7.99 9.40 -5.40
N GLY A 18 6.68 9.16 -5.22
CA GLY A 18 5.86 8.43 -6.19
C GLY A 18 6.14 6.93 -6.19
N LEU A 19 6.57 6.40 -5.05
CA LEU A 19 6.82 4.98 -4.82
C LEU A 19 5.64 4.36 -4.07
N MET A 20 5.40 3.08 -4.31
CA MET A 20 4.45 2.29 -3.53
C MET A 20 5.18 1.67 -2.34
N ASN A 21 4.76 2.02 -1.12
CA ASN A 21 5.18 1.29 0.07
C ASN A 21 4.15 0.20 0.41
N VAL A 22 4.59 -1.05 0.40
CA VAL A 22 3.75 -2.24 0.57
C VAL A 22 3.48 -2.48 2.06
N ILE A 23 2.21 -2.45 2.44
CA ILE A 23 1.77 -2.70 3.82
C ILE A 23 1.35 -4.16 4.01
N LEU A 24 0.64 -4.73 3.02
CA LEU A 24 0.25 -6.12 2.99
C LEU A 24 0.80 -6.76 1.71
N PRO A 25 1.72 -7.73 1.79
CA PRO A 25 2.22 -8.40 0.61
C PRO A 25 1.14 -9.27 -0.04
N ARG A 26 1.32 -9.59 -1.33
CA ARG A 26 0.47 -10.56 -2.04
C ARG A 26 0.41 -11.90 -1.31
N ASN A 27 -0.69 -12.62 -1.50
CA ASN A 27 -0.99 -13.91 -0.89
C ASN A 27 -1.04 -13.86 0.65
N THR A 28 -1.30 -12.69 1.25
CA THR A 28 -1.52 -12.60 2.70
C THR A 28 -2.89 -13.18 3.04
N THR A 29 -2.93 -14.15 3.96
CA THR A 29 -4.18 -14.76 4.44
C THR A 29 -5.07 -13.73 5.12
N ILE A 30 -6.33 -13.61 4.71
CA ILE A 30 -7.30 -12.71 5.34
C ILE A 30 -8.15 -13.47 6.38
N PRO A 31 -8.54 -12.83 7.49
CA PRO A 31 -8.36 -11.42 7.84
C PRO A 31 -6.92 -11.08 8.28
N ALA A 32 -6.37 -9.99 7.74
CA ALA A 32 -5.04 -9.48 8.10
C ALA A 32 -5.09 -7.97 8.38
N LYS A 33 -4.15 -7.49 9.20
CA LYS A 33 -3.94 -6.07 9.48
C LYS A 33 -2.44 -5.77 9.37
N GLY A 34 -2.10 -4.81 8.52
CA GLY A 34 -0.76 -4.24 8.41
C GLY A 34 -0.85 -2.74 8.67
N GLY A 35 0.23 -2.17 9.17
CA GLY A 35 0.32 -0.74 9.41
C GLY A 35 1.76 -0.33 9.62
N GLU A 36 2.10 0.86 9.15
CA GLU A 36 3.43 1.44 9.27
C GLU A 36 3.28 2.90 9.70
N MET A 37 4.27 3.42 10.44
CA MET A 37 4.29 4.81 10.86
C MET A 37 4.89 5.68 9.76
N PHE A 38 4.10 6.61 9.25
CA PHE A 38 4.52 7.59 8.25
C PHE A 38 4.74 8.96 8.91
N THR A 39 5.73 9.70 8.41
CA THR A 39 6.00 11.08 8.81
C THR A 39 5.81 12.02 7.64
N ASN A 40 5.68 13.31 7.93
CA ASN A 40 5.67 14.36 6.93
C ASN A 40 6.95 14.35 6.09
N ALA A 41 6.80 14.49 4.79
CA ALA A 41 7.95 14.56 3.89
C ALA A 41 8.63 15.94 3.92
N VAL A 42 7.89 16.98 4.29
CA VAL A 42 8.36 18.36 4.30
C VAL A 42 7.97 19.07 5.60
N ALA A 43 8.84 19.95 6.09
CA ALA A 43 8.57 20.76 7.28
C ALA A 43 7.36 21.68 7.02
N GLY A 44 6.43 21.73 7.98
CA GLY A 44 5.22 22.56 7.88
C GLY A 44 4.12 22.00 6.97
N GLN A 45 4.22 20.74 6.53
CA GLN A 45 3.15 20.07 5.78
C GLN A 45 1.86 19.98 6.62
N GLN A 46 0.81 20.70 6.22
CA GLN A 46 -0.46 20.78 6.94
C GLN A 46 -1.40 19.59 6.69
N SER A 47 -1.25 18.91 5.55
CA SER A 47 -2.08 17.77 5.17
C SER A 47 -1.26 16.72 4.42
N MET A 48 -1.67 15.46 4.54
CA MET A 48 -1.08 14.33 3.82
C MET A 48 -2.19 13.61 3.05
N ALA A 49 -2.01 13.47 1.74
CA ALA A 49 -2.88 12.64 0.92
C ALA A 49 -2.46 11.17 1.08
N ILE A 50 -3.43 10.31 1.38
CA ILE A 50 -3.20 8.86 1.47
C ILE A 50 -3.88 8.25 0.24
N ASN A 51 -3.07 7.82 -0.72
CA ASN A 51 -3.55 7.08 -1.89
C ASN A 51 -3.31 5.60 -1.65
N ILE A 52 -4.37 4.80 -1.71
CA ILE A 52 -4.29 3.34 -1.57
C ILE A 52 -4.01 2.75 -2.95
N LEU A 53 -3.06 1.83 -3.00
CA LEU A 53 -2.60 1.21 -4.23
C LEU A 53 -2.65 -0.30 -4.13
N GLN A 54 -2.94 -0.95 -5.24
CA GLN A 54 -2.86 -2.39 -5.43
C GLN A 54 -1.97 -2.71 -6.62
N GLY A 55 -0.93 -3.51 -6.40
CA GLY A 55 -0.02 -3.92 -7.47
C GLY A 55 1.36 -4.34 -6.97
N GLU A 56 2.23 -4.68 -7.91
CA GLU A 56 3.58 -5.23 -7.65
C GLU A 56 4.69 -4.36 -8.28
N ARG A 57 4.33 -3.16 -8.77
CA ARG A 57 5.29 -2.21 -9.35
C ARG A 57 5.85 -1.31 -8.26
N GLU A 58 7.10 -0.90 -8.43
CA GLU A 58 7.78 -0.03 -7.47
C GLU A 58 7.23 1.41 -7.52
N MET A 59 6.90 1.89 -8.73
CA MET A 59 6.32 3.21 -8.96
C MET A 59 4.80 3.19 -8.73
N ALA A 60 4.31 4.13 -7.92
CA ALA A 60 2.90 4.27 -7.57
C ALA A 60 1.98 4.39 -8.80
N ARG A 61 2.39 5.20 -9.79
CA ARG A 61 1.65 5.43 -11.04
C ARG A 61 1.43 4.18 -11.90
N ASP A 62 2.25 3.15 -11.73
CA ASP A 62 2.18 1.91 -12.52
C ASP A 62 1.30 0.86 -11.82
N ASN A 63 0.81 1.16 -10.61
CA ASN A 63 -0.10 0.32 -9.84
C ASN A 63 -1.54 0.84 -9.92
N TRP A 64 -2.49 0.00 -9.53
CA TRP A 64 -3.90 0.32 -9.57
C TRP A 64 -4.31 1.17 -8.36
N PRO A 65 -4.89 2.36 -8.54
CA PRO A 65 -5.43 3.15 -7.43
C PRO A 65 -6.77 2.56 -6.96
N LEU A 66 -6.94 2.47 -5.64
CA LEU A 66 -8.16 2.02 -4.97
C LEU A 66 -8.95 3.19 -4.36
#